data_AF-A0AAD5P021-F1
#
_entry.id   AF-A0AAD5P021-F1
#
_cell.length_a   1.000
_cell.length_b   1.000
_cell.length_c   1.000
_cell.angle_alpha   90.00
_cell.angle_beta   90.00
_cell.angle_gamma   90.00
#
_symmetry.space_group_name_H-M   'P 1'
#
loop_
_entity.id
_entity.type
_entity.pdbx_description
1 polymer ?
#
loop_
_entity_poly.entity_id
_entity_poly.type
_entity_poly.pdbx_seq_one_letter_code
_entity_poly.pdbx_strand_id
1 'polypeptide(L)'
;MAGINMFELFEWLQSRPKLVKDAFTTGRLKDDIITNEYKQKRGHVASAVECYMKQYGIPRQETVEKLKVMMEDRWNLEVRE
;
A
#
# COMPACT_ATOMS: atom_id res chain seq x y z
N MET A 1 9.78 -17.63 -27.72
CA MET A 1 9.45 -16.92 -26.46
C MET A 1 9.81 -17.86 -25.32
N ALA A 2 10.76 -17.48 -24.46
CA ALA A 2 11.04 -18.25 -23.25
C ALA A 2 9.78 -18.21 -22.37
N GLY A 3 9.23 -19.37 -22.04
CA GLY A 3 8.11 -19.45 -21.11
C GLY A 3 8.56 -19.05 -19.71
N ILE A 4 7.69 -18.37 -18.97
CA ILE A 4 7.91 -18.12 -17.55
C ILE A 4 7.87 -19.47 -16.83
N ASN A 5 8.93 -19.83 -16.12
CA ASN A 5 8.91 -20.98 -15.23
C ASN A 5 8.06 -20.64 -14.00
N MET A 6 6.93 -21.32 -13.85
CA MET A 6 5.99 -21.04 -12.77
C MET A 6 6.57 -21.34 -11.37
N PHE A 7 7.44 -22.36 -11.25
CA PHE A 7 8.05 -22.71 -9.98
C PHE A 7 9.03 -21.63 -9.53
N GLU A 8 9.95 -21.24 -10.42
CA GLU A 8 10.92 -20.15 -10.15
C GLU A 8 10.21 -18.81 -9.87
N LEU A 9 9.17 -18.48 -10.65
CA LEU A 9 8.38 -17.27 -10.40
C LEU A 9 7.69 -17.33 -9.03
N PHE A 10 7.16 -18.48 -8.63
CA PHE A 10 6.51 -18.62 -7.34
C PHE A 10 7.51 -18.50 -6.19
N GLU A 11 8.69 -19.11 -6.29
CA GLU A 11 9.77 -18.95 -5.29
C GLU A 11 10.22 -17.48 -5.22
N TRP A 12 10.39 -16.82 -6.38
CA TRP A 12 10.71 -15.40 -6.42
C TRP A 12 9.62 -14.55 -5.75
N LEU A 13 8.34 -14.77 -6.05
CA LEU A 13 7.23 -14.06 -5.39
C LEU A 13 7.19 -14.30 -3.88
N GLN A 14 7.39 -15.56 -3.45
CA GLN A 14 7.42 -15.93 -2.03
C GLN A 14 8.59 -15.31 -1.27
N SER A 15 9.73 -15.06 -1.93
CA SER A 15 10.87 -14.36 -1.34
C SER A 15 10.56 -12.89 -0.97
N ARG A 16 9.39 -12.37 -1.38
CA ARG A 16 8.92 -10.99 -1.15
C ARG A 16 9.95 -9.95 -1.60
N PRO A 17 10.33 -9.97 -2.89
CA PRO A 17 11.28 -9.02 -3.45
C PRO A 17 10.74 -7.61 -3.23
N LYS A 18 11.67 -6.65 -3.15
CA LYS A 18 11.36 -5.25 -2.82
C LYS A 18 10.21 -4.71 -3.67
N LEU A 19 10.26 -4.91 -4.99
CA LEU A 19 9.21 -4.54 -5.93
C LEU A 19 7.82 -5.07 -5.55
N VAL A 20 7.72 -6.36 -5.21
CA VAL A 20 6.42 -6.97 -4.83
C VAL A 20 5.94 -6.36 -3.51
N LYS A 21 6.82 -6.20 -2.54
CA LYS A 21 6.47 -5.63 -1.23
C LYS A 21 6.01 -4.18 -1.34
N ASP A 22 6.68 -3.41 -2.18
CA ASP A 22 6.41 -1.99 -2.38
C ASP A 22 5.11 -1.79 -3.17
N ALA A 23 4.91 -2.53 -4.28
CA ALA A 23 3.63 -2.58 -5.00
C ALA A 23 2.45 -2.98 -4.10
N PHE A 24 2.60 -4.02 -3.25
CA PHE A 24 1.56 -4.42 -2.29
C PHE A 24 1.23 -3.30 -1.29
N THR A 25 2.26 -2.62 -0.78
CA THR A 25 2.08 -1.52 0.19
C THR A 25 1.35 -0.35 -0.45
N THR A 26 1.77 0.06 -1.65
CA THR A 26 1.15 1.14 -2.41
C THR A 26 -0.31 0.81 -2.75
N GLY A 27 -0.58 -0.42 -3.19
CA GLY A 27 -1.94 -0.90 -3.46
C GLY A 27 -2.82 -0.87 -2.22
N ARG A 28 -2.32 -1.30 -1.07
CA ARG A 28 -3.06 -1.27 0.20
C ARG A 28 -3.38 0.15 0.64
N LEU A 29 -2.40 1.06 0.61
CA LEU A 29 -2.60 2.45 1.01
C LEU A 29 -3.61 3.14 0.09
N LYS A 30 -3.52 2.92 -1.22
CA LYS A 30 -4.47 3.46 -2.19
C LYS A 30 -5.89 2.95 -1.95
N ASP A 31 -6.07 1.64 -1.75
CA ASP A 31 -7.37 1.04 -1.42
C ASP A 31 -7.94 1.64 -0.13
N ASP A 32 -7.13 1.76 0.91
CA ASP A 32 -7.54 2.30 2.20
C ASP A 32 -7.93 3.77 2.13
N ILE A 33 -7.25 4.60 1.33
CA ILE A 33 -7.62 6.01 1.12
C ILE A 33 -8.91 6.13 0.31
N ILE A 34 -9.00 5.47 -0.86
CA ILE A 34 -10.12 5.64 -1.80
C ILE A 34 -11.43 5.13 -1.21
N THR A 35 -11.38 3.98 -0.53
CA THR A 35 -12.59 3.33 0.00
C THR A 35 -12.88 3.69 1.46
N ASN A 36 -12.08 4.57 2.07
CA ASN A 36 -12.13 4.89 3.49
C ASN A 36 -13.54 5.23 3.99
N GLU A 37 -14.19 6.22 3.36
CA GLU A 37 -15.52 6.68 3.82
C GLU A 37 -16.57 5.59 3.72
N TYR A 38 -16.54 4.80 2.65
CA TYR A 38 -17.45 3.67 2.46
C TYR A 38 -17.20 2.57 3.51
N LYS A 39 -15.93 2.23 3.77
CA LYS A 39 -15.51 1.26 4.78
C LYS A 39 -15.95 1.70 6.19
N GLN A 40 -15.80 2.99 6.53
CA GLN A 40 -16.21 3.52 7.83
C GLN A 40 -17.73 3.55 8.00
N LYS A 41 -18.49 3.94 6.97
CA LYS A 41 -19.97 3.95 7.02
C LYS A 41 -20.57 2.58 7.30
N ARG A 42 -19.93 1.50 6.86
CA ARG A 42 -20.40 0.11 7.09
C ARG A 42 -19.81 -0.55 8.34
N GLY A 43 -19.07 0.18 9.17
CA GLY A 43 -18.44 -0.36 10.39
C GLY A 43 -17.32 -1.36 10.11
N HIS A 44 -16.59 -1.20 9.01
CA HIS A 44 -15.43 -2.04 8.70
C HIS A 44 -14.30 -1.80 9.70
N VAL A 45 -13.41 -2.79 9.87
CA VAL A 45 -12.21 -2.65 10.69
C VAL A 45 -11.34 -1.47 10.22
N ALA A 46 -10.58 -0.90 11.17
CA ALA A 46 -9.64 0.20 10.96
C ALA A 46 -8.71 -0.07 9.77
N SER A 47 -8.60 0.95 8.90
CA SER A 47 -7.69 0.98 7.76
C SER A 47 -6.38 1.71 8.13
N ALA A 48 -5.44 1.80 7.18
CA ALA A 48 -4.24 2.59 7.36
C ALA A 48 -4.53 4.05 7.78
N VAL A 49 -5.64 4.63 7.33
CA VAL A 49 -6.06 5.99 7.69
C VAL A 49 -6.37 6.09 9.19
N GLU A 50 -7.22 5.23 9.73
CA GLU A 50 -7.57 5.25 11.16
C GLU A 50 -6.38 4.91 12.05
N CYS A 51 -5.57 3.94 11.63
CA CYS A 51 -4.35 3.58 12.35
C CYS A 51 -3.39 4.77 12.45
N TYR A 52 -3.18 5.50 11.35
CA TYR A 52 -2.28 6.65 11.30
C TYR A 52 -2.84 7.84 12.10
N MET A 53 -4.13 8.15 11.96
CA MET A 53 -4.79 9.17 12.77
C MET A 53 -4.66 8.88 14.26
N LYS A 54 -4.89 7.63 14.68
CA LYS A 54 -4.76 7.22 16.09
C LYS A 54 -3.32 7.30 16.59
N GLN A 55 -2.35 6.94 15.76
CA GLN A 55 -0.94 6.94 16.12
C GLN A 55 -0.38 8.35 16.30
N TYR A 56 -0.75 9.29 15.43
CA TYR A 56 -0.15 10.63 15.40
C TYR A 56 -1.07 11.74 15.89
N GLY A 57 -2.35 11.44 16.17
CA GLY A 57 -3.32 12.42 16.67
C GLY A 57 -3.70 13.51 15.65
N ILE A 58 -3.44 13.28 14.37
CA ILE A 58 -3.68 14.25 13.30
C ILE A 58 -5.03 14.01 12.61
N PRO A 59 -5.64 15.04 12.00
CA PRO A 59 -6.90 14.88 11.28
C PRO A 59 -6.76 14.00 10.04
N ARG A 60 -7.91 13.51 9.56
CA ARG A 60 -8.00 12.63 8.39
C ARG A 60 -7.37 13.23 7.15
N GLN A 61 -7.61 14.52 6.88
CA GLN A 61 -7.10 15.20 5.70
C GLN A 61 -5.58 15.12 5.68
N GLU A 62 -4.92 15.63 6.72
CA GLU A 62 -3.46 15.56 6.87
C GLU A 62 -2.92 14.13 6.78
N THR A 63 -3.61 13.16 7.38
CA THR A 63 -3.27 11.73 7.24
C THR A 63 -3.26 11.28 5.78
N VAL A 64 -4.30 11.63 5.01
CA VAL A 64 -4.39 11.25 3.60
C VAL A 64 -3.27 11.89 2.78
N GLU A 65 -2.93 13.15 3.02
CA GLU A 65 -1.77 13.77 2.36
C GLU A 65 -0.47 13.05 2.70
N LYS A 66 -0.22 12.71 3.97
CA LYS A 66 0.98 11.97 4.38
C LYS A 66 1.06 10.59 3.72
N LEU A 67 -0.04 9.85 3.69
CA LEU A 67 -0.07 8.53 3.06
C LEU A 67 0.15 8.60 1.54
N LYS A 68 -0.33 9.65 0.85
CA LYS A 68 -0.06 9.88 -0.58
C LYS A 68 1.43 10.15 -0.83
N VAL A 69 2.07 10.99 -0.02
CA VAL A 69 3.52 11.24 -0.13
C VAL A 69 4.31 9.95 0.07
N MET A 70 3.97 9.14 1.07
CA MET A 70 4.63 7.84 1.29
C MET A 70 4.48 6.89 0.10
N MET A 71 3.34 6.90 -0.58
CA MET A 71 3.12 6.11 -1.80
C MET A 71 3.99 6.63 -2.97
N GLU A 72 4.01 7.94 -3.19
CA GLU A 72 4.79 8.57 -4.27
C GLU A 72 6.29 8.34 -4.08
N ASP A 73 6.81 8.54 -2.86
CA ASP A 73 8.21 8.29 -2.54
C ASP A 73 8.59 6.82 -2.80
N ARG A 74 7.73 5.88 -2.39
CA ARG A 74 7.95 4.45 -2.58
C ARG A 74 7.95 4.07 -4.06
N TRP A 75 6.99 4.57 -4.85
CA TRP A 75 6.94 4.33 -6.29
C TRP A 75 8.13 4.94 -7.04
N ASN A 76 8.53 6.16 -6.68
CA ASN A 76 9.69 6.82 -7.30
C ASN A 76 11.01 6.12 -7.00
N LEU A 77 11.13 5.45 -5.85
CA LEU A 77 12.27 4.59 -5.52
C LEU A 77 12.26 3.30 -6.35
N GLU A 78 11.10 2.73 -6.65
CA GLU A 78 10.97 1.55 -7.51
C GLU A 78 11.34 1.84 -8.97
N VAL A 79 10.96 3.00 -9.53
CA VAL A 79 11.26 3.37 -10.93
C VAL A 79 12.77 3.59 -11.17
N ARG A 80 13.55 3.76 -10.11
CA ARG A 80 14.99 4.05 -10.16
C ARG A 80 15.88 2.82 -9.90
N GLU A 81 15.29 1.69 -9.54
CA GLU A 81 15.97 0.38 -9.42
C GLU A 81 15.74 -0.47 -10.69
#